data_AF-A0A532EG51-F1
#
_entry.id   AF-A0A532EG51-F1
#
_cell.length_a   1.000
_cell.length_b   1.000
_cell.length_c   1.000
_cell.angle_alpha   90.00
_cell.angle_beta   90.00
_cell.angle_gamma   90.00
#
_symmetry.space_group_name_H-M   'P 1'
#
loop_
_entity.id
_entity.type
_entity.pdbx_description
1 polymer ?
#
loop_
_entity_poly.entity_id
_entity_poly.type
_entity_poly.pdbx_seq_one_letter_code
_entity_poly.pdbx_strand_id
1 'polypeptide(L)'
;MSQGAREANRVTPLDVEYYQFCREQLRPYFGRVMWASQGLPLRHVVMQELVRLEASRQGAGPFHILEVGSWAGGSAITWAEALTRHHRANGRVVCVDPWKPYFDVKKRPDAAVYREMSDALANDTIYELFLHNITTAGHAGLVLPLRGTATAMLPALPRNYFDLVFVDGDHSYAAVLADIRAAGGLIKDGGVLCGDDLERQSFEIDQA
;
A
#
# COMPACT_ATOMS: atom_id res chain seq x y z
N MET A 1 -4.92 4.41 32.47
CA MET A 1 -3.89 4.07 31.46
C MET A 1 -2.52 4.32 32.09
N SER A 2 -1.74 3.28 32.37
CA SER A 2 -0.47 3.40 33.11
C SER A 2 0.63 4.01 32.23
N GLN A 3 1.62 4.65 32.87
CA GLN A 3 2.79 5.25 32.20
C GLN A 3 3.52 4.27 31.27
N GLY A 4 3.49 2.96 31.54
CA GLY A 4 4.15 1.93 30.71
C GLY A 4 3.58 1.77 29.30
N ALA A 5 2.31 2.11 29.06
CA ALA A 5 1.73 2.09 27.71
C ALA A 5 2.20 3.28 26.84
N ARG A 6 2.70 4.36 27.47
CA ARG A 6 3.18 5.57 26.76
C ARG A 6 4.62 5.44 26.24
N GLU A 7 5.41 4.51 26.77
CA GLU A 7 6.78 4.25 26.32
C GLU A 7 6.85 3.30 25.12
N ALA A 8 5.90 2.39 24.96
CA ALA A 8 5.92 1.34 23.92
C ALA A 8 5.77 1.85 22.47
N ASN A 9 5.31 3.09 22.28
CA ASN A 9 4.97 3.67 20.97
C ASN A 9 5.90 4.81 20.52
N ARG A 10 7.14 4.85 21.01
CA ARG A 10 8.14 5.82 20.54
C ARG A 10 9.22 5.12 19.72
N VAL A 11 9.74 5.82 18.72
CA VAL A 11 10.96 5.44 18.00
C VAL A 11 12.14 5.44 18.99
N THR A 12 12.86 4.33 19.05
CA THR A 12 14.04 4.16 19.91
C THR A 12 15.34 4.46 19.12
N PRO A 13 16.48 4.69 19.80
CA PRO A 13 17.78 4.79 19.11
C PRO A 13 18.10 3.58 18.23
N LEU A 14 17.73 2.37 18.68
CA LEU A 14 17.93 1.14 17.90
C LEU A 14 17.08 1.13 16.61
N ASP A 15 15.85 1.66 16.65
CA ASP A 15 15.02 1.79 15.44
C ASP A 15 15.67 2.73 14.40
N VAL A 16 16.33 3.79 14.87
CA VAL A 16 17.07 4.75 14.03
C VAL A 16 18.33 4.12 13.46
N GLU A 17 19.11 3.41 14.27
CA GLU A 17 20.29 2.66 13.82
C GLU A 17 19.91 1.59 12.78
N TYR A 18 18.81 0.87 13.01
CA TYR A 18 18.31 -0.12 12.04
C TYR A 18 17.86 0.54 10.72
N TYR A 19 17.20 1.69 10.79
CA TYR A 19 16.86 2.48 9.60
C TYR A 19 18.10 2.92 8.83
N GLN A 20 19.11 3.47 9.52
CA GLN A 20 20.39 3.88 8.90
C GLN A 20 21.11 2.69 8.27
N PHE A 21 21.19 1.56 8.98
CA PHE A 21 21.76 0.33 8.45
C PHE A 21 21.08 -0.12 7.16
N CYS A 22 19.74 -0.16 7.10
CA CYS A 22 19.02 -0.51 5.86
C CYS A 22 19.34 0.46 4.71
N ARG A 23 19.44 1.77 4.99
CA ARG A 23 19.80 2.78 3.99
C ARG A 23 21.22 2.58 3.45
N GLU A 24 22.19 2.41 4.35
CA GLU A 24 23.61 2.23 4.01
C GLU A 24 23.86 0.92 3.26
N GLN A 25 23.16 -0.15 3.63
CA GLN A 25 23.29 -1.47 3.01
C GLN A 25 22.43 -1.65 1.76
N LEU A 26 21.74 -0.58 1.30
CA LEU A 26 20.82 -0.62 0.17
C LEU A 26 19.80 -1.76 0.29
N ARG A 27 19.14 -1.84 1.45
CA ARG A 27 18.08 -2.81 1.75
C ARG A 27 16.75 -2.10 1.99
N PRO A 28 15.61 -2.74 1.65
CA PRO A 28 14.31 -2.23 2.05
C PRO A 28 14.19 -2.10 3.57
N TYR A 29 13.41 -1.12 4.03
CA TYR A 29 13.14 -0.86 5.44
C TYR A 29 11.64 -0.85 5.72
N PHE A 30 11.23 -1.66 6.70
CA PHE A 30 9.87 -1.77 7.22
C PHE A 30 9.91 -1.85 8.75
N GLY A 31 10.32 -0.75 9.39
CA GLY A 31 10.41 -0.62 10.85
C GLY A 31 9.57 0.54 11.40
N ARG A 32 9.89 0.95 12.64
CA ARG A 32 9.13 1.99 13.37
C ARG A 32 9.42 3.41 12.90
N VAL A 33 10.58 3.70 12.32
CA VAL A 33 10.86 5.03 11.76
C VAL A 33 9.83 5.30 10.66
N MET A 34 9.13 6.43 10.78
CA MET A 34 7.97 6.79 9.93
C MET A 34 6.81 5.80 9.98
N TRP A 35 6.81 4.83 10.91
CA TRP A 35 5.89 3.70 10.92
C TRP A 35 5.77 3.05 9.54
N ALA A 36 6.93 2.74 8.94
CA ALA A 36 7.04 2.21 7.59
C ALA A 36 6.39 0.83 7.43
N SER A 37 6.33 0.04 8.51
CA SER A 37 5.59 -1.24 8.52
C SER A 37 4.12 -0.98 8.88
N GLN A 38 3.22 -1.30 7.95
CA GLN A 38 1.77 -1.21 8.12
C GLN A 38 1.11 -2.51 7.63
N GLY A 39 -0.07 -2.82 8.17
CA GLY A 39 -0.85 -4.00 7.82
C GLY A 39 -0.41 -5.29 8.50
N LEU A 40 -1.19 -6.36 8.30
CA LEU A 40 -0.95 -7.67 8.90
C LEU A 40 0.03 -8.49 8.04
N PRO A 41 1.08 -9.12 8.63
CA PRO A 41 2.03 -9.95 7.88
C PRO A 41 1.37 -11.09 7.07
N LEU A 42 0.28 -11.66 7.59
CA LEU A 42 -0.47 -12.73 6.91
C LEU A 42 -1.04 -12.27 5.56
N ARG A 43 -1.37 -10.98 5.41
CA ARG A 43 -1.90 -10.40 4.17
C ARG A 43 -0.96 -10.65 2.99
N HIS A 44 0.36 -10.56 3.22
CA HIS A 44 1.36 -10.76 2.18
C HIS A 44 1.33 -12.17 1.57
N VAL A 45 1.00 -13.19 2.37
CA VAL A 45 0.85 -14.58 1.88
C VAL A 45 -0.37 -14.68 0.96
N VAL A 46 -1.49 -14.11 1.39
CA VAL A 46 -2.73 -14.09 0.59
C VAL A 46 -2.54 -13.34 -0.72
N MET A 47 -1.86 -12.19 -0.68
CA MET A 47 -1.54 -11.39 -1.87
C MET A 47 -0.69 -12.17 -2.89
N GLN A 48 0.37 -12.86 -2.44
CA GLN A 48 1.21 -13.66 -3.33
C GLN A 48 0.43 -14.81 -3.97
N GLU A 49 -0.37 -15.52 -3.17
CA GLU A 49 -1.19 -16.64 -3.67
C GLU A 49 -2.29 -16.17 -4.63
N LEU A 50 -2.90 -15.01 -4.38
CA LEU A 50 -3.88 -14.41 -5.27
C LEU A 50 -3.28 -14.13 -6.65
N VAL A 51 -2.11 -13.48 -6.71
CA VAL A 51 -1.41 -13.24 -7.98
C VAL A 51 -1.06 -14.56 -8.66
N ARG A 52 -0.52 -15.54 -7.91
CA ARG A 52 -0.15 -16.85 -8.47
C ARG A 52 -1.35 -17.54 -9.13
N LEU A 53 -2.51 -17.55 -8.48
CA LEU A 53 -3.73 -18.19 -8.97
C LEU A 53 -4.32 -17.45 -10.17
N GLU A 54 -4.50 -16.13 -10.06
CA GLU A 54 -5.14 -15.34 -11.10
C GLU A 54 -4.27 -15.21 -12.35
N ALA A 55 -2.97 -15.02 -12.18
CA ALA A 55 -2.04 -14.99 -13.31
C ALA A 55 -1.98 -16.35 -14.03
N SER A 56 -2.02 -17.47 -13.29
CA SER A 56 -2.08 -18.80 -13.91
C SER A 56 -3.39 -19.04 -14.68
N ARG A 57 -4.50 -18.48 -14.19
CA ARG A 57 -5.82 -18.60 -14.84
C ARG A 57 -5.89 -17.84 -16.16
N GLN A 58 -5.23 -16.68 -16.25
CA GLN A 58 -5.31 -15.78 -17.40
C GLN A 58 -4.29 -16.11 -18.52
N GLY A 59 -3.39 -17.06 -18.31
CA GLY A 59 -2.46 -17.57 -19.32
C GLY A 59 -1.17 -16.76 -19.40
N ALA A 60 -0.60 -16.62 -20.61
CA ALA A 60 0.73 -16.02 -20.81
C ALA A 60 0.70 -14.51 -21.13
N GLY A 61 -0.44 -13.84 -20.98
CA GLY A 61 -0.59 -12.41 -21.24
C GLY A 61 -0.12 -11.55 -20.05
N PRO A 62 0.27 -10.27 -20.26
CA PRO A 62 0.55 -9.32 -19.19
C PRO A 62 -0.44 -9.34 -18.03
N PHE A 63 0.07 -9.31 -16.78
CA PHE A 63 -0.75 -9.15 -15.57
C PHE A 63 -0.47 -7.78 -14.93
N HIS A 64 -1.47 -6.92 -14.89
CA HIS A 64 -1.37 -5.53 -14.45
C HIS A 64 -2.13 -5.31 -13.15
N ILE A 65 -1.43 -4.76 -12.16
CA ILE A 65 -1.94 -4.50 -10.82
C ILE A 65 -2.03 -3.00 -10.62
N LEU A 66 -3.15 -2.54 -10.07
CA LEU A 66 -3.32 -1.19 -9.54
C LEU A 66 -3.43 -1.27 -8.01
N GLU A 67 -2.65 -0.47 -7.32
CA GLU A 67 -2.70 -0.27 -5.87
C GLU A 67 -3.06 1.18 -5.57
N VAL A 68 -4.09 1.39 -4.74
CA VAL A 68 -4.50 2.71 -4.24
C VAL A 68 -4.14 2.79 -2.76
N GLY A 69 -3.25 3.70 -2.40
CA GLY A 69 -2.62 3.75 -1.08
C GLY A 69 -1.44 2.79 -1.00
N SER A 70 -0.23 3.34 -0.91
CA SER A 70 1.01 2.56 -1.04
C SER A 70 2.05 2.85 0.03
N TRP A 71 1.94 3.98 0.75
CA TRP A 71 2.80 4.30 1.90
C TRP A 71 4.30 4.05 1.62
N ALA A 72 4.96 3.19 2.40
CA ALA A 72 6.37 2.78 2.27
C ALA A 72 6.61 1.66 1.23
N GLY A 73 5.56 1.14 0.58
CA GLY A 73 5.65 0.21 -0.54
C GLY A 73 5.71 -1.27 -0.19
N GLY A 74 5.35 -1.67 1.04
CA GLY A 74 5.40 -3.09 1.46
C GLY A 74 4.49 -4.00 0.63
N SER A 75 3.26 -3.54 0.39
CA SER A 75 2.29 -4.19 -0.49
C SER A 75 2.76 -4.18 -1.95
N ALA A 76 3.22 -3.02 -2.44
CA ALA A 76 3.74 -2.86 -3.79
C ALA A 76 4.89 -3.84 -4.12
N ILE A 77 5.84 -4.01 -3.20
CA ILE A 77 6.92 -5.01 -3.33
C ILE A 77 6.35 -6.42 -3.37
N THR A 78 5.32 -6.71 -2.58
CA THR A 78 4.71 -8.04 -2.53
C THR A 78 4.05 -8.39 -3.86
N TRP A 79 3.32 -7.45 -4.46
CA TRP A 79 2.77 -7.60 -5.80
C TRP A 79 3.87 -7.80 -6.85
N ALA A 80 4.91 -6.95 -6.81
CA ALA A 80 6.03 -6.99 -7.75
C ALA A 80 6.81 -8.31 -7.70
N GLU A 81 7.08 -8.80 -6.49
CA GLU A 81 7.74 -10.07 -6.27
C GLU A 81 6.88 -11.26 -6.73
N ALA A 82 5.57 -11.23 -6.45
CA ALA A 82 4.65 -12.26 -6.91
C ALA A 82 4.60 -12.35 -8.45
N LEU A 83 4.56 -11.20 -9.12
CA LEU A 83 4.66 -11.13 -10.59
C LEU A 83 5.99 -11.72 -11.07
N THR A 84 7.11 -11.34 -10.45
CA THR A 84 8.45 -11.81 -10.85
C THR A 84 8.60 -13.33 -10.69
N ARG A 85 8.07 -13.90 -9.60
CA ARG A 85 8.15 -15.35 -9.33
C ARG A 85 7.21 -16.19 -10.17
N HIS A 86 5.98 -15.73 -10.36
CA HIS A 86 4.91 -16.57 -10.87
C HIS A 86 4.48 -16.22 -12.30
N HIS A 87 4.94 -15.10 -12.84
CA HIS A 87 4.48 -14.62 -14.13
C HIS A 87 5.64 -14.18 -15.03
N ARG A 88 5.91 -15.00 -16.06
CA ARG A 88 6.98 -14.75 -17.04
C ARG A 88 6.67 -13.67 -18.07
N ALA A 89 5.42 -13.21 -18.14
CA ALA A 89 5.01 -12.18 -19.09
C ALA A 89 5.00 -10.78 -18.45
N ASN A 90 5.18 -9.76 -19.31
CA ASN A 90 5.36 -8.36 -18.92
C ASN A 90 4.18 -7.83 -18.09
N GLY A 91 4.30 -7.79 -16.77
CA GLY A 91 3.35 -7.16 -15.86
C GLY A 91 3.77 -5.76 -15.43
N ARG A 92 2.95 -5.09 -14.61
CA ARG A 92 3.34 -3.87 -13.88
C ARG A 92 2.50 -3.69 -12.63
N VAL A 93 3.05 -3.01 -11.63
CA VAL A 93 2.33 -2.55 -10.45
C VAL A 93 2.25 -1.03 -10.52
N VAL A 94 1.05 -0.48 -10.70
CA VAL A 94 0.81 0.96 -10.68
C VAL A 94 0.36 1.34 -9.28
N CYS A 95 1.11 2.20 -8.60
CA CYS A 95 0.81 2.66 -7.25
C CYS A 95 0.28 4.09 -7.30
N VAL A 96 -0.93 4.33 -6.81
CA VAL A 96 -1.55 5.66 -6.71
C VAL A 96 -1.63 6.04 -5.25
N ASP A 97 -0.88 7.05 -4.85
CA ASP A 97 -0.90 7.57 -3.48
C ASP A 97 -0.61 9.08 -3.54
N PRO A 98 -1.28 9.94 -2.75
CA PRO A 98 -0.93 11.35 -2.71
C PRO A 98 0.48 11.59 -2.13
N TRP A 99 0.92 10.75 -1.19
CA TRP A 99 2.04 11.00 -0.27
C TRP A 99 2.00 12.44 0.25
N LYS A 100 0.83 12.85 0.75
CA LYS A 100 0.58 14.15 1.38
C LYS A 100 -0.15 13.98 2.71
N PRO A 101 0.02 14.90 3.67
CA PRO A 101 -0.65 14.81 4.96
C PRO A 101 -2.17 14.69 4.83
N TYR A 102 -2.76 13.68 5.45
CA TYR A 102 -4.21 13.46 5.54
C TYR A 102 -4.70 13.24 6.98
N PHE A 103 -3.80 13.06 7.94
CA PHE A 103 -4.15 12.95 9.35
C PHE A 103 -4.48 14.32 9.98
N ASP A 104 -5.65 14.41 10.61
CA ASP A 104 -5.95 15.55 11.49
C ASP A 104 -5.34 15.31 12.88
N VAL A 105 -4.05 15.64 13.01
CA VAL A 105 -3.30 15.54 14.26
C VAL A 105 -3.92 16.33 15.43
N LYS A 106 -4.80 17.31 15.15
CA LYS A 106 -5.50 18.07 16.20
C LYS A 106 -6.65 17.28 16.83
N LYS A 107 -7.24 16.33 16.10
CA LYS A 107 -8.32 15.46 16.60
C LYS A 107 -7.81 14.27 17.42
N ARG A 108 -6.51 13.93 17.32
CA ARG A 108 -5.87 12.78 17.99
C ARG A 108 -4.54 13.17 18.66
N PRO A 109 -4.53 14.17 19.58
CA PRO A 109 -3.30 14.72 20.15
C PRO A 109 -2.53 13.73 21.04
N ASP A 110 -3.13 12.62 21.44
CA ASP A 110 -2.54 11.56 22.25
C ASP A 110 -1.78 10.49 21.45
N ALA A 111 -1.92 10.47 20.12
CA ALA A 111 -1.34 9.45 19.27
C ALA A 111 -0.03 9.94 18.61
N ALA A 112 1.10 9.67 19.28
CA ALA A 112 2.45 9.97 18.77
C ALA A 112 2.70 9.39 17.36
N VAL A 113 2.14 8.21 17.07
CA VAL A 113 2.18 7.53 15.78
C VAL A 113 1.72 8.44 14.63
N TYR A 114 0.53 9.03 14.74
CA TYR A 114 -0.03 9.85 13.67
C TYR A 114 0.74 11.15 13.46
N ARG A 115 1.43 11.67 14.49
CA ARG A 115 2.34 12.82 14.31
C ARG A 115 3.54 12.43 13.47
N GLU A 116 4.21 11.33 13.81
CA GLU A 116 5.38 10.87 13.05
C GLU A 116 5.02 10.52 11.60
N MET A 117 3.88 9.86 11.37
CA MET A 117 3.38 9.60 10.01
C MET A 117 3.06 10.92 9.27
N SER A 118 2.41 11.87 9.94
CA SER A 118 2.11 13.19 9.36
C SER A 118 3.39 13.96 9.02
N ASP A 119 4.41 13.92 9.87
CA ASP A 119 5.70 14.57 9.63
C ASP A 119 6.42 13.91 8.46
N ALA A 120 6.36 12.58 8.34
CA ALA A 120 6.93 11.85 7.21
C ALA A 120 6.27 12.22 5.87
N LEU A 121 4.95 12.41 5.89
CA LEU A 121 4.17 12.90 4.74
C LEU A 121 4.47 14.37 4.41
N ALA A 122 4.59 15.23 5.43
CA ALA A 122 4.84 16.66 5.24
C ALA A 122 6.23 16.93 4.66
N ASN A 123 7.21 16.13 5.06
CA ASN A 123 8.61 16.26 4.65
C ASN A 123 9.00 15.35 3.49
N ASP A 124 8.03 14.66 2.86
CA ASP A 124 8.26 13.74 1.73
C ASP A 124 9.11 12.50 2.04
N THR A 125 9.58 12.33 3.27
CA THR A 125 10.52 11.25 3.64
C THR A 125 9.92 9.86 3.47
N ILE A 126 8.60 9.72 3.62
CA ILE A 126 7.92 8.44 3.36
C ILE A 126 7.87 8.09 1.86
N TYR A 127 7.74 9.10 0.99
CA TYR A 127 7.81 8.89 -0.46
C TYR A 127 9.23 8.55 -0.89
N GLU A 128 10.24 9.23 -0.33
CA GLU A 128 11.64 8.87 -0.53
C GLU A 128 11.93 7.44 -0.06
N LEU A 129 11.36 7.04 1.08
CA LEU A 129 11.48 5.68 1.57
C LEU A 129 10.78 4.67 0.66
N PHE A 130 9.59 4.98 0.13
CA PHE A 130 8.93 4.18 -0.88
C PHE A 130 9.86 3.92 -2.07
N LEU A 131 10.42 4.99 -2.66
CA LEU A 131 11.33 4.87 -3.81
C LEU A 131 12.58 4.05 -3.47
N HIS A 132 13.17 4.28 -2.29
CA HIS A 132 14.29 3.50 -1.77
C HIS A 132 13.93 2.01 -1.66
N ASN A 133 12.80 1.69 -1.04
CA ASN A 133 12.34 0.32 -0.83
C ASN A 133 12.10 -0.41 -2.15
N ILE A 134 11.39 0.22 -3.10
CA ILE A 134 11.15 -0.35 -4.43
C ILE A 134 12.47 -0.60 -5.17
N THR A 135 13.39 0.37 -5.13
CA THR A 135 14.67 0.28 -5.85
C THR A 135 15.56 -0.80 -5.27
N THR A 136 15.72 -0.81 -3.94
CA THR A 136 16.59 -1.77 -3.24
C THR A 136 16.02 -3.19 -3.21
N ALA A 137 14.71 -3.36 -3.39
CA ALA A 137 14.09 -4.65 -3.65
C ALA A 137 14.25 -5.13 -5.11
N GLY A 138 14.81 -4.30 -6.01
CA GLY A 138 15.02 -4.66 -7.41
C GLY A 138 13.79 -4.53 -8.30
N HIS A 139 12.78 -3.74 -7.89
CA HIS A 139 11.50 -3.63 -8.59
C HIS A 139 11.25 -2.27 -9.27
N ALA A 140 12.27 -1.40 -9.37
CA ALA A 140 12.14 -0.07 -9.98
C ALA A 140 11.64 -0.09 -11.46
N GLY A 141 11.90 -1.18 -12.19
CA GLY A 141 11.40 -1.34 -13.57
C GLY A 141 9.97 -1.88 -13.67
N LEU A 142 9.39 -2.36 -12.57
CA LEU A 142 8.08 -3.01 -12.53
C LEU A 142 7.01 -2.17 -11.82
N VAL A 143 7.44 -1.35 -10.86
CA VAL A 143 6.55 -0.51 -10.05
C VAL A 143 6.56 0.93 -10.59
N LEU A 144 5.38 1.45 -10.90
CA LEU A 144 5.16 2.82 -11.36
C LEU A 144 4.42 3.62 -10.29
N PRO A 145 5.09 4.53 -9.56
CA PRO A 145 4.42 5.44 -8.65
C PRO A 145 3.77 6.61 -9.40
N LEU A 146 2.50 6.87 -9.08
CA LEU A 146 1.71 8.01 -9.53
C LEU A 146 1.31 8.84 -8.32
N ARG A 147 1.94 10.01 -8.15
CA ARG A 147 1.67 10.89 -7.02
C ARG A 147 0.39 11.68 -7.24
N GLY A 148 -0.66 11.36 -6.50
CA GLY A 148 -1.93 12.09 -6.53
C GLY A 148 -3.04 11.37 -5.79
N THR A 149 -4.13 12.08 -5.54
CA THR A 149 -5.33 11.45 -4.96
C THR A 149 -5.95 10.47 -5.96
N ALA A 150 -6.56 9.40 -5.46
CA ALA A 150 -7.29 8.45 -6.29
C ALA A 150 -8.36 9.14 -7.15
N THR A 151 -9.09 10.10 -6.58
CA THR A 151 -10.08 10.92 -7.29
C THR A 151 -9.53 11.69 -8.49
N ALA A 152 -8.26 12.09 -8.45
CA ALA A 152 -7.61 12.80 -9.55
C ALA A 152 -6.95 11.83 -10.55
N MET A 153 -6.35 10.75 -10.06
CA MET A 153 -5.51 9.86 -10.87
C MET A 153 -6.31 8.75 -11.57
N LEU A 154 -7.25 8.11 -10.86
CA LEU A 154 -8.01 6.97 -11.40
C LEU A 154 -8.78 7.31 -12.68
N PRO A 155 -9.43 8.48 -12.84
CA PRO A 155 -10.12 8.83 -14.09
C PRO A 155 -9.21 8.95 -15.31
N ALA A 156 -7.91 9.18 -15.11
CA ALA A 156 -6.92 9.31 -16.18
C ALA A 156 -6.28 7.98 -16.58
N LEU A 157 -6.54 6.91 -15.83
CA LEU A 157 -6.02 5.57 -16.14
C LEU A 157 -6.83 4.89 -17.25
N PRO A 158 -6.22 3.97 -18.01
CA PRO A 158 -6.92 3.23 -19.06
C PRO A 158 -8.03 2.36 -18.45
N ARG A 159 -9.20 2.41 -19.10
CA ARG A 159 -10.35 1.56 -18.73
C ARG A 159 -10.10 0.10 -19.12
N ASN A 160 -10.71 -0.84 -18.39
CA ASN A 160 -10.65 -2.28 -18.71
C ASN A 160 -9.21 -2.79 -18.95
N TYR A 161 -8.28 -2.40 -18.06
CA TYR A 161 -6.84 -2.58 -18.24
C TYR A 161 -6.18 -3.40 -17.14
N PHE A 162 -6.65 -3.29 -15.89
CA PHE A 162 -6.04 -3.96 -14.75
C PHE A 162 -6.67 -5.32 -14.48
N ASP A 163 -5.84 -6.30 -14.18
CA ASP A 163 -6.24 -7.66 -13.82
C ASP A 163 -6.58 -7.77 -12.33
N LEU A 164 -5.93 -6.93 -11.53
CA LEU A 164 -6.17 -6.78 -10.10
C LEU A 164 -6.14 -5.31 -9.70
N VAL A 165 -7.11 -4.89 -8.90
CA VAL A 165 -7.11 -3.59 -8.23
C VAL A 165 -7.22 -3.80 -6.72
N PHE A 166 -6.28 -3.22 -5.97
CA PHE A 166 -6.23 -3.25 -4.52
C PHE A 166 -6.45 -1.84 -3.96
N VAL A 167 -7.43 -1.68 -3.06
CA VAL A 167 -7.78 -0.39 -2.41
C VAL A 167 -7.42 -0.43 -0.92
N ASP A 168 -6.46 0.41 -0.52
CA ASP A 168 -5.95 0.57 0.86
C ASP A 168 -5.59 2.06 1.09
N GLY A 169 -6.50 2.95 0.67
CA GLY A 169 -6.31 4.39 0.65
C GLY A 169 -6.79 5.08 1.93
N ASP A 170 -7.80 5.93 1.80
CA ASP A 170 -8.43 6.57 2.95
C ASP A 170 -9.51 5.67 3.55
N HIS A 171 -9.43 5.41 4.85
CA HIS A 171 -10.28 4.46 5.57
C HIS A 171 -11.69 5.01 5.92
N SER A 172 -12.09 6.16 5.38
CA SER A 172 -13.46 6.65 5.51
C SER A 172 -14.39 5.98 4.49
N TYR A 173 -15.60 5.61 4.93
CA TYR A 173 -16.59 4.97 4.07
C TYR A 173 -16.79 5.69 2.72
N ALA A 174 -16.87 7.02 2.75
CA ALA A 174 -17.09 7.82 1.55
C ALA A 174 -15.91 7.74 0.57
N ALA A 175 -14.68 7.72 1.07
CA ALA A 175 -13.49 7.59 0.24
C ALA A 175 -13.34 6.18 -0.33
N VAL A 176 -13.45 5.14 0.51
CA VAL A 176 -13.43 3.74 0.07
C VAL A 176 -14.49 3.47 -1.01
N LEU A 177 -15.73 3.95 -0.81
CA LEU A 177 -16.79 3.81 -1.79
C LEU A 177 -16.48 4.54 -3.11
N ALA A 178 -15.88 5.72 -3.04
CA ALA A 178 -15.47 6.47 -4.22
C ALA A 178 -14.37 5.74 -5.00
N ASP A 179 -13.38 5.19 -4.30
CA ASP A 179 -12.27 4.45 -4.90
C ASP A 179 -12.74 3.14 -5.54
N ILE A 180 -13.60 2.37 -4.87
CA ILE A 180 -14.24 1.16 -5.42
C ILE A 180 -15.03 1.49 -6.69
N ARG A 181 -15.82 2.57 -6.68
CA ARG A 181 -16.60 3.01 -7.85
C ARG A 181 -15.70 3.42 -9.01
N ALA A 182 -14.62 4.14 -8.74
CA ALA A 182 -13.65 4.54 -9.76
C ALA A 182 -12.90 3.33 -10.34
N ALA A 183 -12.47 2.41 -9.47
CA ALA A 183 -11.77 1.18 -9.84
C ALA A 183 -12.61 0.25 -10.75
N GLY A 184 -13.94 0.23 -10.57
CA GLY A 184 -14.84 -0.61 -11.36
C GLY A 184 -14.77 -0.36 -12.88
N GLY A 185 -14.38 0.85 -13.32
CA GLY A 185 -14.18 1.14 -14.74
C GLY A 185 -12.79 0.79 -15.29
N LEU A 186 -11.83 0.53 -14.40
CA LEU A 186 -10.42 0.30 -14.72
C LEU A 186 -10.07 -1.18 -14.77
N ILE A 187 -10.80 -1.99 -14.00
CA ILE A 187 -10.63 -3.42 -13.93
C ILE A 187 -11.17 -4.13 -15.17
N LYS A 188 -10.50 -5.23 -15.57
CA LYS A 188 -10.98 -6.09 -16.64
C LYS A 188 -12.21 -6.89 -16.24
N ASP A 189 -13.02 -7.26 -17.22
CA ASP A 189 -14.06 -8.28 -17.02
C ASP A 189 -13.43 -9.58 -16.49
N GLY A 190 -13.91 -10.03 -15.32
CA GLY A 190 -13.37 -11.20 -14.62
C GLY A 190 -12.06 -10.93 -13.86
N GLY A 191 -11.61 -9.68 -13.73
CA GLY A 191 -10.52 -9.29 -12.84
C GLY A 191 -10.92 -9.26 -11.37
N VAL A 192 -9.95 -9.09 -10.48
CA VAL A 192 -10.17 -9.04 -9.02
C VAL A 192 -10.09 -7.62 -8.47
N LEU A 193 -11.17 -7.15 -7.82
CA LEU A 193 -11.18 -5.94 -7.00
C LEU A 193 -11.20 -6.36 -5.54
N CYS A 194 -10.18 -5.98 -4.78
CA CYS A 194 -10.04 -6.25 -3.35
C CYS A 194 -9.44 -5.03 -2.63
N GLY A 195 -9.30 -5.13 -1.31
CA GLY A 195 -8.80 -4.01 -0.50
C GLY A 195 -8.67 -4.37 0.99
N ASP A 196 -8.30 -3.38 1.78
CA ASP A 196 -8.25 -3.45 3.24
C ASP A 196 -9.60 -3.01 3.87
N ASP A 197 -9.63 -2.80 5.18
CA ASP A 197 -10.76 -2.22 5.94
C ASP A 197 -12.06 -3.05 6.04
N LEU A 198 -12.02 -4.35 5.74
CA LEU A 198 -13.15 -5.24 6.03
C LEU A 198 -13.18 -5.65 7.51
N GLU A 199 -13.76 -4.81 8.34
CA GLU A 199 -13.89 -5.04 9.79
C GLU A 199 -15.03 -6.00 10.16
N ARG A 200 -16.11 -6.02 9.37
CA ARG A 200 -17.31 -6.84 9.60
C ARG A 200 -17.80 -7.46 8.31
N GLN A 201 -18.19 -8.72 8.37
CA GLN A 201 -18.84 -9.42 7.28
C GLN A 201 -20.28 -8.94 7.10
N SER A 202 -20.84 -9.13 5.91
CA SER A 202 -22.21 -8.70 5.60
C SER A 202 -23.27 -9.34 6.50
N PHE A 203 -23.03 -10.55 7.01
CA PHE A 203 -23.93 -11.23 7.95
C PHE A 203 -23.78 -10.73 9.40
N GLU A 204 -22.74 -9.96 9.69
CA GLU A 204 -22.49 -9.40 11.02
C GLU A 204 -23.13 -8.02 11.20
N ILE A 205 -23.67 -7.41 10.14
CA ILE A 205 -24.33 -6.11 10.17
C ILE A 205 -25.82 -6.27 9.88
N ASP A 206 -26.65 -5.41 10.50
CA ASP A 206 -28.08 -5.38 10.18
C ASP A 206 -28.27 -5.01 8.71
N GLN A 207 -29.16 -5.73 8.02
CA GLN A 207 -29.52 -5.36 6.64
C GLN A 207 -30.26 -4.02 6.68
N ALA A 208 -29.68 -3.02 6.01
CA ALA A 208 -30.23 -1.68 5.88
C ALA A 208 -31.46 -1.62 4.96
#